data_AF-A0AB36GTK4-F1
#
_entry.id   AF-A0AB36GTK4-F1
#
_cell.length_a   1.000
_cell.length_b   1.000
_cell.length_c   1.000
_cell.angle_alpha   90.00
_cell.angle_beta   90.00
_cell.angle_gamma   90.00
#
_symmetry.space_group_name_H-M   'P 1'
#
loop_
_entity.id
_entity.type
_entity.pdbx_description
1 polymer ?
#
loop_
_entity_poly.entity_id
_entity_poly.type
_entity_poly.pdbx_seq_one_letter_code
_entity_poly.pdbx_strand_id
1 'polypeptide(L)'
;MLSAADFPVDPQVMEQRLKTLQASYFGRSNAHGPAVPEVIYVAGQPASGKSTAIESVKNGHAVLDSDEIRKLHPALDEIVERDPLRMDVLTNGPVPYWMSSLIEYGRQHGHSLIIENTLSNPEFIAGEIAKFRSAGFRVKVVGLAVAQEVSRLGVVQRYLEAQRVSRYPRWTNEVSHTSGFKAIVPGLQAIAPLVDDLEIRTRDGRTLSGIEDIEAERATWFDSPAVRADWLARFDSCDLSGLEAEKLTQNLVADAELIRKL
;
A
#
# COMPACT_ATOMS: atom_id res chain seq x y z
N MET A 1 4.22 23.13 -12.52
CA MET A 1 4.27 21.66 -12.34
C MET A 1 2.83 21.17 -12.32
N LEU A 2 2.50 20.09 -13.02
CA LEU A 2 1.15 19.53 -13.03
C LEU A 2 0.71 19.04 -11.64
N SER A 3 -0.58 19.06 -11.39
CA SER A 3 -1.26 18.66 -10.16
C SER A 3 -2.52 17.85 -10.51
N ALA A 4 -3.13 17.20 -9.51
CA ALA A 4 -4.41 16.51 -9.72
C ALA A 4 -5.53 17.44 -10.21
N ALA A 5 -5.46 18.74 -9.90
CA ALA A 5 -6.45 19.73 -10.34
C ALA A 5 -6.38 20.01 -11.86
N ASP A 6 -5.26 19.69 -12.51
CA ASP A 6 -5.10 19.81 -13.97
C ASP A 6 -5.80 18.66 -14.72
N PHE A 7 -6.26 17.62 -14.01
CA PHE A 7 -6.97 16.47 -14.56
C PHE A 7 -8.32 16.26 -13.84
N PRO A 8 -9.23 17.25 -13.88
CA PRO A 8 -10.48 17.17 -13.15
C PRO A 8 -11.35 16.02 -13.67
N VAL A 9 -12.08 15.38 -12.78
CA VAL A 9 -13.08 14.37 -13.13
C VAL A 9 -14.47 14.96 -12.89
N ASP A 10 -15.29 14.97 -13.93
CA ASP A 10 -16.69 15.41 -13.83
C ASP A 10 -17.43 14.58 -12.77
N PRO A 11 -18.23 15.19 -11.87
CA PRO A 11 -18.94 14.47 -10.82
C PRO A 11 -19.84 13.33 -11.30
N GLN A 12 -20.48 13.46 -12.48
CA GLN A 12 -21.32 12.39 -13.04
C GLN A 12 -20.45 11.22 -13.51
N VAL A 13 -19.29 11.51 -14.11
CA VAL A 13 -18.30 10.48 -14.47
C VAL A 13 -17.76 9.80 -13.21
N MET A 14 -17.47 10.57 -12.16
CA MET A 14 -16.99 10.04 -10.88
C MET A 14 -18.00 9.05 -10.27
N GLU A 15 -19.28 9.39 -10.28
CA GLU A 15 -20.38 8.52 -9.84
C GLU A 15 -20.54 7.28 -10.74
N GLN A 16 -20.43 7.44 -12.07
CA GLN A 16 -20.50 6.31 -13.00
C GLN A 16 -19.35 5.32 -12.77
N ARG A 17 -18.13 5.81 -12.53
CA ARG A 17 -16.96 4.98 -12.19
C ARG A 17 -17.15 4.30 -10.83
N LEU A 18 -17.72 5.00 -9.84
CA LEU A 18 -18.04 4.41 -8.55
C LEU A 18 -19.00 3.21 -8.67
N LYS A 19 -20.06 3.32 -9.49
CA LYS A 19 -20.97 2.18 -9.74
C LYS A 19 -20.26 0.99 -10.38
N THR A 20 -19.33 1.25 -11.31
CA THR A 20 -18.51 0.21 -11.94
C THR A 20 -17.63 -0.49 -10.89
N LEU A 21 -16.99 0.29 -10.01
CA LEU A 21 -16.20 -0.21 -8.90
C LEU A 21 -17.03 -1.06 -7.94
N GLN A 22 -18.20 -0.58 -7.51
CA GLN A 22 -19.10 -1.31 -6.62
C GLN A 22 -19.52 -2.66 -7.24
N ALA A 23 -19.90 -2.67 -8.51
CA ALA A 23 -20.25 -3.90 -9.22
C ALA A 23 -19.05 -4.87 -9.29
N SER A 24 -17.84 -4.36 -9.52
CA SER A 24 -16.63 -5.19 -9.60
C SER A 24 -16.25 -5.80 -8.25
N TYR A 25 -16.32 -5.03 -7.16
CA TYR A 25 -15.91 -5.47 -5.82
C TYR A 25 -16.98 -6.29 -5.10
N PHE A 26 -18.26 -5.98 -5.32
CA PHE A 26 -19.37 -6.52 -4.51
C PHE A 26 -20.43 -7.26 -5.32
N GLY A 27 -20.35 -7.28 -6.65
CA GLY A 27 -21.36 -7.90 -7.52
C GLY A 27 -21.39 -9.43 -7.50
N ARG A 28 -20.38 -10.10 -6.91
CA ARG A 28 -20.41 -11.54 -6.67
C ARG A 28 -20.86 -11.78 -5.23
N SER A 29 -21.95 -12.52 -5.04
CA SER A 29 -22.43 -12.88 -3.70
C SER A 29 -21.33 -13.63 -2.94
N ASN A 30 -20.92 -13.08 -1.80
CA ASN A 30 -19.98 -13.69 -0.87
C ASN A 30 -20.64 -14.86 -0.12
N ALA A 31 -21.01 -15.92 -0.84
CA ALA A 31 -21.58 -17.14 -0.24
C ALA A 31 -20.57 -17.88 0.67
N HIS A 32 -19.30 -17.44 0.71
CA HIS A 32 -18.20 -18.08 1.43
C HIS A 32 -17.41 -17.11 2.34
N GLY A 33 -18.00 -15.97 2.71
CA GLY A 33 -17.38 -15.04 3.67
C GLY A 33 -17.41 -15.56 5.11
N PRO A 34 -16.62 -14.98 6.03
CA PRO A 34 -16.70 -15.31 7.45
C PRO A 34 -18.11 -15.02 8.01
N ALA A 35 -18.53 -15.81 9.01
CA ALA A 35 -19.87 -15.71 9.60
C ALA A 35 -20.15 -14.34 10.28
N VAL A 36 -19.09 -13.68 10.75
CA VAL A 36 -19.10 -12.30 11.23
C VAL A 36 -18.26 -11.50 10.24
N PRO A 37 -18.77 -10.38 9.69
CA PRO A 37 -18.00 -9.58 8.74
C PRO A 37 -16.74 -9.02 9.39
N GLU A 38 -15.65 -8.93 8.63
CA GLU A 38 -14.35 -8.50 9.13
C GLU A 38 -13.76 -7.42 8.21
N VAL A 39 -13.10 -6.43 8.81
CA VAL A 39 -12.21 -5.52 8.09
C VAL A 39 -10.77 -5.76 8.53
N ILE A 40 -9.88 -6.01 7.56
CA ILE A 40 -8.46 -6.18 7.79
C ILE A 40 -7.72 -5.00 7.17
N TYR A 41 -7.02 -4.21 8.00
CA TYR A 41 -6.07 -3.22 7.50
C TYR A 41 -4.71 -3.88 7.30
N VAL A 42 -4.18 -3.86 6.08
CA VAL A 42 -2.80 -4.31 5.80
C VAL A 42 -1.91 -3.07 5.67
N ALA A 43 -1.08 -2.86 6.68
CA ALA A 43 -0.34 -1.63 6.90
C ALA A 43 1.16 -1.79 6.60
N GLY A 44 1.70 -0.93 5.75
CA GLY A 44 3.12 -0.92 5.45
C GLY A 44 3.47 0.14 4.41
N GLN A 45 4.73 0.59 4.40
CA GLN A 45 5.19 1.52 3.38
C GLN A 45 5.04 0.94 1.95
N PRO A 46 5.08 1.77 0.90
CA PRO A 46 5.14 1.28 -0.47
C PRO A 46 6.20 0.19 -0.66
N ALA A 47 5.85 -0.85 -1.42
CA ALA A 47 6.69 -2.03 -1.67
C ALA A 47 7.15 -2.84 -0.44
N SER A 48 6.56 -2.64 0.75
CA SER A 48 6.84 -3.48 1.94
C SER A 48 6.42 -4.94 1.78
N GLY A 49 5.55 -5.28 0.82
CA GLY A 49 5.10 -6.66 0.58
C GLY A 49 3.66 -6.94 1.03
N LYS A 50 2.83 -5.91 1.12
CA LYS A 50 1.40 -6.01 1.48
C LYS A 50 0.67 -7.08 0.67
N SER A 51 0.92 -7.21 -0.63
CA SER A 51 0.28 -8.22 -1.49
C SER A 51 0.45 -9.65 -0.96
N THR A 52 1.63 -10.03 -0.47
CA THR A 52 1.86 -11.36 0.12
C THR A 52 1.07 -11.54 1.42
N ALA A 53 1.02 -10.51 2.26
CA ALA A 53 0.24 -10.54 3.49
C ALA A 53 -1.27 -10.63 3.20
N ILE A 54 -1.76 -9.87 2.22
CA ILE A 54 -3.16 -9.91 1.76
C ILE A 54 -3.53 -11.31 1.33
N GLU A 55 -2.77 -11.94 0.43
CA GLU A 55 -3.09 -13.27 -0.08
C GLU A 55 -3.13 -14.34 1.02
N SER A 56 -2.34 -14.19 2.09
CA SER A 56 -2.36 -15.12 3.22
C SER A 56 -3.56 -14.97 4.16
N VAL A 57 -4.24 -13.82 4.17
CA VAL A 57 -5.40 -13.56 5.06
C VAL A 57 -6.71 -13.45 4.30
N LYS A 58 -6.65 -13.32 2.98
CA LYS A 58 -7.81 -13.17 2.12
C LYS A 58 -8.65 -14.43 2.08
N ASN A 59 -9.85 -14.31 2.63
CA ASN A 59 -10.87 -15.35 2.57
C ASN A 59 -12.24 -14.72 2.25
N GLY A 60 -12.59 -14.62 0.97
CA GLY A 60 -13.85 -13.97 0.54
C GLY A 60 -13.92 -12.45 0.76
N HIS A 61 -12.81 -11.79 1.08
CA HIS A 61 -12.75 -10.35 1.30
C HIS A 61 -12.67 -9.58 -0.03
N ALA A 62 -13.33 -8.42 -0.11
CA ALA A 62 -13.06 -7.44 -1.15
C ALA A 62 -11.78 -6.67 -0.80
N VAL A 63 -10.76 -6.71 -1.67
CA VAL A 63 -9.46 -6.07 -1.44
C VAL A 63 -9.46 -4.68 -2.07
N LEU A 64 -9.58 -3.64 -1.24
CA LEU A 64 -9.55 -2.25 -1.69
C LEU A 64 -8.11 -1.76 -1.75
N ASP A 65 -7.64 -1.49 -2.97
CA ASP A 65 -6.34 -0.92 -3.28
C ASP A 65 -6.51 0.34 -4.15
N SER A 66 -6.00 1.46 -3.63
CA SER A 66 -6.00 2.74 -4.35
C SER A 66 -5.29 2.67 -5.70
N ASP A 67 -4.29 1.80 -5.85
CA ASP A 67 -3.53 1.63 -7.10
C ASP A 67 -4.33 0.91 -8.18
N GLU A 68 -5.26 0.03 -7.82
CA GLU A 68 -6.21 -0.56 -8.79
C GLU A 68 -7.35 0.42 -9.10
N ILE A 69 -7.85 1.12 -8.08
CA ILE A 69 -8.96 2.06 -8.22
C ILE A 69 -8.58 3.26 -9.10
N ARG A 70 -7.37 3.82 -8.95
CA ARG A 70 -6.90 4.95 -9.75
C ARG A 70 -6.86 4.64 -11.26
N LYS A 71 -6.81 3.37 -11.66
CA LYS A 71 -6.78 2.97 -13.08
C LYS A 71 -8.08 3.32 -13.82
N LEU A 72 -9.17 3.62 -13.10
CA LEU A 72 -10.41 4.11 -13.69
C LEU A 72 -10.44 5.62 -13.96
N HIS A 73 -9.35 6.33 -13.66
CA HIS A 73 -9.24 7.76 -13.96
C HIS A 73 -9.41 7.99 -15.47
N PRO A 74 -10.36 8.84 -15.93
CA PRO A 74 -10.65 9.01 -17.35
C PRO A 74 -9.47 9.60 -18.15
N ALA A 75 -8.64 10.42 -17.51
CA ALA A 75 -7.44 11.00 -18.11
C ALA A 75 -6.15 10.17 -17.87
N LEU A 76 -6.24 8.89 -17.47
CA LEU A 76 -5.06 8.10 -17.12
C LEU A 76 -4.03 8.02 -18.26
N ASP A 77 -4.50 7.82 -19.49
CA ASP A 77 -3.63 7.74 -20.66
C ASP A 77 -2.87 9.08 -20.86
N GLU A 78 -3.56 10.23 -20.74
CA GLU A 78 -2.94 11.55 -20.83
C GLU A 78 -1.94 11.80 -19.68
N ILE A 79 -2.30 11.42 -18.45
CA ILE A 79 -1.43 11.58 -17.28
C ILE A 79 -0.12 10.82 -17.49
N VAL A 80 -0.20 9.57 -17.96
CA VAL A 80 0.99 8.72 -18.16
C VAL A 80 1.83 9.20 -19.35
N GLU A 81 1.21 9.76 -20.39
CA GLU A 81 1.94 10.40 -21.49
C GLU A 81 2.71 11.65 -21.02
N ARG A 82 2.11 12.45 -20.14
CA ARG A 82 2.68 13.75 -19.73
C ARG A 82 3.69 13.65 -18.60
N ASP A 83 3.47 12.77 -17.62
CA ASP A 83 4.30 12.67 -16.41
C ASP A 83 4.15 11.29 -15.74
N PRO A 84 4.73 10.22 -16.34
CA PRO A 84 4.51 8.84 -15.91
C PRO A 84 4.97 8.56 -14.47
N LEU A 85 6.02 9.24 -14.00
CA LEU A 85 6.54 9.06 -12.64
C LEU A 85 5.66 9.71 -11.57
N ARG A 86 4.73 10.59 -11.96
CA ARG A 86 3.80 11.27 -11.05
C ARG A 86 2.35 10.83 -11.27
N MET A 87 2.13 9.72 -11.97
CA MET A 87 0.80 9.17 -12.20
C MET A 87 0.01 8.97 -10.90
N ASP A 88 0.67 8.53 -9.83
CA ASP A 88 0.05 8.35 -8.53
C ASP A 88 -0.49 9.66 -7.93
N VAL A 89 0.29 10.74 -8.01
CA VAL A 89 -0.11 12.06 -7.50
C VAL A 89 -1.15 12.72 -8.41
N LEU A 90 -1.00 12.60 -9.72
CA LEU A 90 -1.87 13.26 -10.70
C LEU A 90 -3.26 12.60 -10.80
N THR A 91 -3.38 11.31 -10.48
CA THR A 91 -4.67 10.59 -10.44
C THR A 91 -5.42 10.71 -9.12
N ASN A 92 -4.84 11.36 -8.09
CA ASN A 92 -5.41 11.35 -6.74
C ASN A 92 -6.69 12.19 -6.57
N GLY A 93 -7.13 12.96 -7.57
CA GLY A 93 -8.35 13.79 -7.47
C GLY A 93 -9.59 13.00 -7.01
N PRO A 94 -10.04 11.98 -7.75
CA PRO A 94 -11.22 11.18 -7.40
C PRO A 94 -10.96 10.02 -6.41
N VAL A 95 -9.71 9.60 -6.23
CA VAL A 95 -9.37 8.34 -5.51
C VAL A 95 -9.86 8.34 -4.05
N PRO A 96 -9.69 9.40 -3.24
CA PRO A 96 -10.20 9.43 -1.87
C PRO A 96 -11.72 9.25 -1.81
N TYR A 97 -12.46 9.89 -2.71
CA TYR A 97 -13.92 9.76 -2.78
C TYR A 97 -14.34 8.33 -3.13
N TRP A 98 -13.71 7.71 -4.14
CA TRP A 98 -13.99 6.32 -4.51
C TRP A 98 -13.65 5.34 -3.38
N MET A 99 -12.47 5.49 -2.75
CA MET A 99 -12.07 4.67 -1.60
C MET A 99 -13.07 4.77 -0.46
N SER A 100 -13.39 5.97 0.02
CA SER A 100 -14.34 6.16 1.12
C SER A 100 -15.74 5.64 0.77
N SER A 101 -16.19 5.80 -0.46
CA SER A 101 -17.50 5.31 -0.90
C SER A 101 -17.56 3.78 -0.98
N LEU A 102 -16.47 3.11 -1.38
CA LEU A 102 -16.39 1.64 -1.39
C LEU A 102 -16.31 1.06 0.02
N ILE A 103 -15.55 1.70 0.92
CA ILE A 103 -15.47 1.35 2.34
C ILE A 103 -16.87 1.46 2.98
N GLU A 104 -17.56 2.57 2.74
CA GLU A 104 -18.92 2.80 3.25
C GLU A 104 -19.89 1.75 2.71
N TYR A 105 -19.88 1.50 1.40
CA TYR A 105 -20.76 0.52 0.79
C TYR A 105 -20.52 -0.88 1.36
N GLY A 106 -19.26 -1.31 1.44
CA GLY A 106 -18.88 -2.60 2.02
C GLY A 106 -19.36 -2.74 3.45
N ARG A 107 -19.17 -1.71 4.27
CA ARG A 107 -19.61 -1.67 5.66
C ARG A 107 -21.14 -1.75 5.81
N GLN A 108 -21.89 -0.97 5.03
CA GLN A 108 -23.36 -0.94 5.09
C GLN A 108 -24.01 -2.26 4.68
N HIS A 109 -23.37 -3.02 3.78
CA HIS A 109 -23.90 -4.27 3.24
C HIS A 109 -23.23 -5.52 3.83
N GLY A 110 -22.39 -5.37 4.86
CA GLY A 110 -21.76 -6.50 5.55
C GLY A 110 -20.71 -7.26 4.74
N HIS A 111 -20.08 -6.61 3.75
CA HIS A 111 -18.97 -7.22 3.00
C HIS A 111 -17.68 -7.14 3.80
N SER A 112 -17.02 -8.27 4.04
CA SER A 112 -15.66 -8.27 4.61
C SER A 112 -14.68 -7.58 3.65
N LEU A 113 -13.80 -6.74 4.21
CA LEU A 113 -12.88 -5.90 3.44
C LEU A 113 -11.43 -6.14 3.85
N ILE A 114 -10.52 -6.07 2.89
CA ILE A 114 -9.10 -5.83 3.14
C ILE A 114 -8.78 -4.44 2.60
N ILE A 115 -8.16 -3.58 3.42
CA ILE A 115 -7.84 -2.20 3.05
C ILE A 115 -6.33 -2.00 3.16
N GLU A 116 -5.66 -1.70 2.05
CA GLU A 116 -4.25 -1.31 2.07
C GLU A 116 -4.07 0.08 2.66
N ASN A 117 -3.09 0.26 3.55
CA ASN A 117 -2.85 1.55 4.19
C ASN A 117 -1.37 1.77 4.55
N THR A 118 -1.00 3.02 4.75
CA THR A 118 0.31 3.44 5.29
C THR A 118 0.20 3.98 6.72
N LEU A 119 -1.00 4.01 7.29
CA LEU A 119 -1.35 4.58 8.60
C LEU A 119 -0.93 6.04 8.79
N SER A 120 -0.82 6.80 7.70
CA SER A 120 -0.35 8.19 7.72
C SER A 120 -1.35 9.19 8.33
N ASN A 121 -2.58 8.76 8.64
CA ASN A 121 -3.59 9.55 9.33
C ASN A 121 -4.32 8.65 10.35
N PRO A 122 -3.72 8.40 11.53
CA PRO A 122 -4.27 7.47 12.51
C PRO A 122 -5.61 7.92 13.07
N GLU A 123 -5.89 9.22 13.19
CA GLU A 123 -7.17 9.74 13.68
C GLU A 123 -8.33 9.39 12.73
N PHE A 124 -8.11 9.56 11.42
CA PHE A 124 -9.08 9.15 10.40
C PHE A 124 -9.36 7.65 10.48
N ILE A 125 -8.30 6.84 10.60
CA ILE A 125 -8.40 5.39 10.66
C ILE A 125 -9.11 4.94 11.94
N ALA A 126 -8.84 5.56 13.08
CA ALA A 126 -9.56 5.31 14.33
C ALA A 126 -11.06 5.59 14.19
N GLY A 127 -11.43 6.68 13.49
CA GLY A 127 -12.81 6.97 13.15
C GLY A 127 -13.47 5.89 12.27
N GLU A 128 -12.77 5.40 11.26
CA GLU A 128 -13.26 4.29 10.42
C GLU A 128 -13.40 2.99 11.21
N ILE A 129 -12.43 2.65 12.07
CA ILE A 129 -12.49 1.49 12.97
C ILE A 129 -13.75 1.57 13.86
N ALA A 130 -14.03 2.74 14.45
CA ALA A 130 -15.22 2.92 15.28
C ALA A 130 -16.53 2.69 14.50
N LYS A 131 -16.59 3.12 13.23
CA LYS A 131 -17.75 2.86 12.35
C LYS A 131 -17.91 1.37 12.04
N PHE A 132 -16.82 0.65 11.75
CA PHE A 132 -16.86 -0.79 11.51
C PHE A 132 -17.33 -1.56 12.74
N ARG A 133 -16.77 -1.26 13.91
CA ARG A 133 -17.21 -1.89 15.18
C ARG A 133 -18.68 -1.63 15.46
N SER A 134 -19.14 -0.40 15.25
CA SER A 134 -20.57 -0.04 15.41
C SER A 134 -21.48 -0.77 14.43
N ALA A 135 -20.96 -1.20 13.28
CA ALA A 135 -21.66 -2.03 12.30
C ALA A 135 -21.51 -3.55 12.56
N GLY A 136 -20.90 -3.96 13.68
CA GLY A 136 -20.75 -5.36 14.07
C GLY A 136 -19.59 -6.10 13.39
N PHE A 137 -18.65 -5.38 12.80
CA PHE A 137 -17.47 -5.99 12.19
C PHE A 137 -16.41 -6.32 13.23
N ARG A 138 -15.71 -7.44 13.02
CA ARG A 138 -14.39 -7.66 13.60
C ARG A 138 -13.36 -6.79 12.88
N VAL A 139 -12.39 -6.26 13.61
CA VAL A 139 -11.32 -5.41 13.08
C VAL A 139 -9.97 -6.05 13.35
N LYS A 140 -9.24 -6.36 12.27
CA LYS A 140 -7.86 -6.87 12.33
C LYS A 140 -6.90 -5.90 11.67
N VAL A 141 -5.67 -5.84 12.17
CA VAL A 141 -4.55 -5.14 11.53
C VAL A 141 -3.40 -6.10 11.31
N VAL A 142 -2.82 -6.06 10.10
CA VAL A 142 -1.55 -6.72 9.77
C VAL A 142 -0.53 -5.64 9.43
N GLY A 143 0.38 -5.35 10.36
CA GLY A 143 1.48 -4.39 10.18
C GLY A 143 2.72 -5.06 9.60
N LEU A 144 3.44 -4.37 8.71
CA LEU A 144 4.67 -4.87 8.10
C LEU A 144 5.93 -4.19 8.66
N ALA A 145 6.78 -4.99 9.32
CA ALA A 145 8.09 -4.62 9.83
C ALA A 145 9.16 -4.87 8.77
N VAL A 146 9.34 -3.90 7.87
CA VAL A 146 10.25 -4.02 6.73
C VAL A 146 11.23 -2.86 6.72
N ALA A 147 12.52 -3.16 6.59
CA ALA A 147 13.59 -2.18 6.46
C ALA A 147 13.39 -1.29 5.22
N GLN A 148 13.78 -0.01 5.32
CA GLN A 148 13.51 0.96 4.26
C GLN A 148 14.24 0.57 2.97
N GLU A 149 15.47 0.07 3.06
CA GLU A 149 16.37 -0.32 1.96
C GLU A 149 15.74 -1.47 1.15
N VAL A 150 15.12 -2.43 1.83
CA VAL A 150 14.37 -3.53 1.21
C VAL A 150 13.20 -2.99 0.39
N SER A 151 12.44 -2.07 0.97
CA SER A 151 11.27 -1.50 0.30
C SER A 151 11.62 -0.49 -0.80
N ARG A 152 12.71 0.30 -0.69
CA ARG A 152 13.19 1.16 -1.79
C ARG A 152 13.59 0.33 -3.00
N LEU A 153 14.35 -0.75 -2.79
CA LEU A 153 14.68 -1.69 -3.87
C LEU A 153 13.41 -2.28 -4.49
N GLY A 154 12.45 -2.66 -3.64
CA GLY A 154 11.15 -3.15 -4.10
C GLY A 154 10.35 -2.16 -4.96
N VAL A 155 10.43 -0.85 -4.69
CA VAL A 155 9.80 0.18 -5.53
C VAL A 155 10.41 0.16 -6.94
N VAL A 156 11.75 0.20 -7.02
CA VAL A 156 12.47 0.19 -8.30
C VAL A 156 12.19 -1.09 -9.08
N GLN A 157 12.34 -2.26 -8.45
CA GLN A 157 12.11 -3.54 -9.12
C GLN A 157 10.69 -3.65 -9.69
N ARG A 158 9.66 -3.27 -8.90
CA ARG A 158 8.27 -3.28 -9.35
C ARG A 158 8.05 -2.33 -10.53
N TYR A 159 8.67 -1.15 -10.51
CA TYR A 159 8.55 -0.20 -11.60
C TYR A 159 9.18 -0.73 -12.90
N LEU A 160 10.42 -1.22 -12.83
CA LEU A 160 11.13 -1.78 -13.98
C LEU A 160 10.44 -3.02 -14.55
N GLU A 161 9.89 -3.88 -13.69
CA GLU A 161 9.07 -5.01 -14.13
C GLU A 161 7.79 -4.52 -14.81
N ALA A 162 7.08 -3.57 -14.20
CA ALA A 162 5.85 -3.03 -14.76
C ALA A 162 6.06 -2.33 -16.10
N GLN A 163 7.21 -1.69 -16.34
CA GLN A 163 7.53 -1.11 -17.65
C GLN A 163 7.52 -2.15 -18.79
N ARG A 164 7.75 -3.43 -18.48
CA ARG A 164 7.78 -4.51 -19.47
C ARG A 164 6.41 -5.13 -19.74
N VAL A 165 5.50 -5.08 -18.77
CA VAL A 165 4.25 -5.88 -18.80
C VAL A 165 2.97 -5.07 -18.59
N SER A 166 3.07 -3.83 -18.10
CA SER A 166 1.93 -2.97 -17.78
C SER A 166 1.87 -1.77 -18.71
N ARG A 167 0.65 -1.40 -19.13
CA ARG A 167 0.40 -0.11 -19.79
C ARG A 167 0.65 1.09 -18.86
N TYR A 168 0.60 0.86 -17.55
CA TYR A 168 0.64 1.89 -16.53
C TYR A 168 1.67 1.54 -15.43
N PRO A 169 2.98 1.57 -15.73
CA PRO A 169 4.00 1.38 -14.70
C PRO A 169 3.92 2.51 -13.67
N ARG A 170 3.92 2.16 -12.37
CA ARG A 170 3.77 3.14 -11.29
C ARG A 170 5.08 3.34 -10.55
N TRP A 171 5.55 4.58 -10.51
CA TRP A 171 6.65 4.99 -9.64
C TRP A 171 6.12 5.38 -8.26
N THR A 172 6.92 5.19 -7.22
CA THR A 172 6.68 5.80 -5.90
C THR A 172 7.83 6.76 -5.65
N ASN A 173 7.55 8.03 -5.39
CA ASN A 173 8.62 8.96 -5.00
C ASN A 173 9.10 8.74 -3.54
N GLU A 174 10.29 9.25 -3.23
CA GLU A 174 10.92 9.10 -1.92
C GLU A 174 10.07 9.68 -0.77
N VAL A 175 9.37 10.79 -1.02
CA VAL A 175 8.54 11.46 0.00
C VAL A 175 7.39 10.56 0.43
N SER A 176 6.70 9.93 -0.53
CA SER A 176 5.58 9.03 -0.26
C SER A 176 6.06 7.74 0.41
N HIS A 177 7.20 7.20 -0.05
CA HIS A 177 7.83 6.04 0.58
C HIS A 177 8.23 6.32 2.04
N THR A 178 8.99 7.38 2.28
CA THR A 178 9.51 7.74 3.61
C THR A 178 8.38 8.11 4.57
N SER A 179 7.39 8.87 4.12
CA SER A 179 6.22 9.22 4.95
C SER A 179 5.46 7.97 5.36
N GLY A 180 5.27 7.03 4.44
CA GLY A 180 4.65 5.73 4.74
C GLY A 180 5.47 4.91 5.73
N PHE A 181 6.80 4.86 5.57
CA PHE A 181 7.70 4.14 6.48
C PHE A 181 7.65 4.68 7.92
N LYS A 182 7.75 6.01 8.06
CA LYS A 182 7.75 6.70 9.36
C LYS A 182 6.39 6.63 10.07
N ALA A 183 5.30 6.51 9.31
CA ALA A 183 3.96 6.46 9.88
C ALA A 183 3.59 5.11 10.53
N ILE A 184 4.27 4.01 10.17
CA ILE A 184 3.84 2.66 10.61
C ILE A 184 3.84 2.52 12.13
N VAL A 185 4.96 2.77 12.81
CA VAL A 185 5.05 2.59 14.27
C VAL A 185 4.05 3.47 15.04
N PRO A 186 4.05 4.81 14.89
CA PRO A 186 3.09 5.66 15.60
C PRO A 186 1.63 5.36 15.20
N GLY A 187 1.39 5.04 13.92
CA GLY A 187 0.06 4.68 13.43
C GLY A 187 -0.47 3.40 14.06
N LEU A 188 0.36 2.35 14.14
CA LEU A 188 0.02 1.10 14.82
C LEU A 188 -0.23 1.32 16.31
N GLN A 189 0.62 2.10 17.00
CA GLN A 189 0.44 2.43 18.42
C GLN A 189 -0.90 3.11 18.69
N ALA A 190 -1.31 4.03 17.80
CA ALA A 190 -2.57 4.76 17.94
C ALA A 190 -3.81 3.86 17.76
N ILE A 191 -3.78 2.91 16.83
CA ILE A 191 -4.94 2.08 16.52
C ILE A 191 -4.97 0.74 17.26
N ALA A 192 -3.84 0.24 17.76
CA ALA A 192 -3.76 -1.06 18.46
C ALA A 192 -4.80 -1.23 19.58
N PRO A 193 -5.11 -0.21 20.42
CA PRO A 193 -6.13 -0.34 21.45
C PRO A 193 -7.56 -0.45 20.92
N LEU A 194 -7.79 -0.21 19.62
CA LEU A 194 -9.11 -0.09 19.00
C LEU A 194 -9.51 -1.35 18.19
N VAL A 195 -8.59 -2.31 18.02
CA VAL A 195 -8.76 -3.46 17.13
C VAL A 195 -8.86 -4.77 17.91
N ASP A 196 -9.47 -5.79 17.30
CA ASP A 196 -9.66 -7.10 17.93
C ASP A 196 -8.44 -8.01 17.76
N ASP A 197 -7.64 -7.80 16.70
CA ASP A 197 -6.43 -8.54 16.42
C ASP A 197 -5.37 -7.63 15.77
N LEU A 198 -4.13 -7.76 16.23
CA LEU A 198 -2.97 -7.07 15.68
C LEU A 198 -1.86 -8.07 15.46
N GLU A 199 -1.40 -8.16 14.22
CA GLU A 199 -0.31 -9.02 13.81
C GLU A 199 0.79 -8.19 13.15
N ILE A 200 2.04 -8.35 13.60
CA ILE A 200 3.19 -7.68 12.99
C ILE A 200 4.04 -8.71 12.25
N ARG A 201 4.26 -8.52 10.95
CA ARG A 201 4.99 -9.46 10.11
C ARG A 201 6.23 -8.85 9.49
N THR A 202 7.29 -9.65 9.41
CA THR A 202 8.53 -9.32 8.70
C THR A 202 8.41 -9.63 7.21
N ARG A 203 9.42 -9.22 6.43
CA ARG A 203 9.43 -9.49 4.97
C ARG A 203 9.55 -10.98 4.63
N ASP A 204 10.19 -11.77 5.48
CA ASP A 204 10.36 -13.22 5.32
C ASP A 204 9.20 -14.02 5.95
N GLY A 205 8.14 -13.35 6.42
CA GLY A 205 6.91 -13.99 6.88
C GLY A 205 6.91 -14.43 8.35
N ARG A 206 7.94 -14.09 9.13
CA ARG A 206 7.90 -14.26 10.59
C ARG A 206 6.91 -13.27 11.21
N THR A 207 6.37 -13.62 12.35
CA THR A 207 5.53 -12.75 13.18
C THR A 207 6.35 -12.24 14.37
N LEU A 208 6.35 -10.93 14.60
CA LEU A 208 7.00 -10.31 15.75
C LEU A 208 6.08 -10.32 16.98
N SER A 209 6.64 -10.18 18.18
CA SER A 209 5.88 -10.24 19.43
C SER A 209 5.05 -8.98 19.65
N GLY A 210 5.53 -7.82 19.18
CA GLY A 210 4.86 -6.55 19.37
C GLY A 210 5.34 -5.44 18.44
N ILE A 211 4.77 -4.25 18.61
CA ILE A 211 5.12 -3.05 17.83
C ILE A 211 6.54 -2.56 18.21
N GLU A 212 6.93 -2.75 19.46
CA GLU A 212 8.23 -2.39 20.01
C GLU A 212 9.42 -3.09 19.33
N ASP A 213 9.19 -4.27 18.74
CA ASP A 213 10.22 -5.05 18.05
C ASP A 213 10.49 -4.54 16.61
N ILE A 214 9.62 -3.69 16.06
CA ILE A 214 9.67 -3.27 14.64
C ILE A 214 10.98 -2.58 14.31
N GLU A 215 11.42 -1.63 15.14
CA GLU A 215 12.64 -0.86 14.85
C GLU A 215 13.90 -1.70 15.05
N ALA A 216 13.90 -2.62 16.03
CA ALA A 216 14.99 -3.56 16.22
C ALA A 216 15.12 -4.51 15.02
N GLU A 217 14.01 -5.09 14.55
CA GLU A 217 13.98 -5.95 13.36
C GLU A 217 14.43 -5.20 12.10
N ARG A 218 14.00 -3.95 11.91
CA ARG A 218 14.45 -3.11 10.79
C ARG A 218 15.96 -2.86 10.84
N ALA A 219 16.49 -2.56 12.02
CA ALA A 219 17.90 -2.22 12.20
C ALA A 219 18.84 -3.41 11.99
N THR A 220 18.43 -4.62 12.40
CA THR A 220 19.26 -5.83 12.31
C THR A 220 19.01 -6.65 11.05
N TRP A 221 18.09 -6.21 10.17
CA TRP A 221 17.71 -6.94 8.95
C TRP A 221 18.91 -7.37 8.09
N PHE A 222 19.94 -6.51 8.01
CA PHE A 222 21.14 -6.76 7.21
C PHE A 222 22.31 -7.39 7.99
N ASP A 223 22.13 -7.81 9.24
CA ASP A 223 23.18 -8.50 10.01
C ASP A 223 23.54 -9.86 9.37
N SER A 224 22.57 -10.48 8.68
CA SER A 224 22.77 -11.73 7.95
C SER A 224 23.56 -11.51 6.64
N PRO A 225 24.73 -12.14 6.45
CA PRO A 225 25.49 -12.06 5.21
C PRO A 225 24.72 -12.55 3.98
N ALA A 226 23.85 -13.55 4.16
CA ALA A 226 23.01 -14.07 3.09
C ALA A 226 21.98 -13.04 2.61
N VAL A 227 21.38 -12.28 3.53
CA VAL A 227 20.44 -11.20 3.20
C VAL A 227 21.16 -10.08 2.46
N ARG A 228 22.37 -9.69 2.89
CA ARG A 228 23.19 -8.70 2.18
C ARG A 228 23.50 -9.13 0.75
N ALA A 229 23.98 -10.37 0.58
CA ALA A 229 24.33 -10.92 -0.72
C ALA A 229 23.12 -10.97 -1.68
N ASP A 230 21.97 -11.47 -1.22
CA ASP A 230 20.73 -11.49 -2.03
C ASP A 230 20.28 -10.07 -2.42
N TRP A 231 20.25 -9.16 -1.46
CA TRP A 231 19.79 -7.80 -1.72
C TRP A 231 20.70 -7.09 -2.72
N LEU A 232 22.03 -7.23 -2.57
CA LEU A 232 23.00 -6.63 -3.49
C LEU A 232 22.91 -7.25 -4.89
N ALA A 233 22.73 -8.57 -5.01
CA ALA A 233 22.54 -9.22 -6.31
C ALA A 233 21.29 -8.70 -7.02
N ARG A 234 20.19 -8.50 -6.28
CA ARG A 234 18.95 -7.90 -6.83
C ARG A 234 19.14 -6.43 -7.21
N PHE A 235 19.83 -5.65 -6.38
CA PHE A 235 20.18 -4.27 -6.70
C PHE A 235 21.04 -4.17 -7.97
N ASP A 236 22.10 -4.96 -8.08
CA ASP A 236 23.03 -4.97 -9.22
C ASP A 236 22.36 -5.44 -10.53
N SER A 237 21.22 -6.13 -10.44
CA SER A 237 20.41 -6.52 -11.61
C SER A 237 19.47 -5.42 -12.13
N CYS A 238 19.31 -4.32 -11.40
CA CYS A 238 18.41 -3.23 -11.78
C CYS A 238 19.09 -2.29 -12.79
N ASP A 239 18.49 -2.11 -13.96
CA ASP A 239 18.85 -1.02 -14.87
C ASP A 239 18.20 0.28 -14.37
N LEU A 240 19.01 1.16 -13.79
CA LEU A 240 18.56 2.44 -13.21
C LEU A 240 18.56 3.58 -14.24
N SER A 241 18.84 3.28 -15.52
CA SER A 241 18.90 4.28 -16.58
C SER A 241 17.58 5.04 -16.70
N GLY A 242 17.65 6.38 -16.67
CA GLY A 242 16.47 7.26 -16.71
C GLY A 242 15.79 7.49 -15.36
N LEU A 243 16.30 6.93 -14.27
CA LEU A 243 15.80 7.12 -12.90
C LEU A 243 16.82 7.81 -11.98
N GLU A 244 17.97 8.23 -12.49
CA GLU A 244 19.10 8.74 -11.71
C GLU A 244 18.79 10.08 -11.01
N ALA A 245 17.92 10.88 -11.62
CA ALA A 245 17.44 12.14 -11.06
C ALA A 245 16.47 11.94 -9.88
N GLU A 246 15.85 10.76 -9.77
CA GLU A 246 14.88 10.48 -8.73
C GLU A 246 15.54 10.31 -7.37
N LYS A 247 15.05 11.05 -6.37
CA LYS A 247 15.62 11.02 -5.02
C LYS A 247 15.58 9.63 -4.38
N LEU A 248 14.57 8.83 -4.71
CA LEU A 248 14.46 7.45 -4.23
C LEU A 248 15.61 6.60 -4.78
N THR A 249 15.95 6.74 -6.06
CA THR A 249 17.06 6.03 -6.70
C THR A 249 18.40 6.42 -6.08
N GLN A 250 18.63 7.71 -5.84
CA GLN A 250 19.85 8.19 -5.18
C GLN A 250 20.01 7.61 -3.78
N ASN A 251 18.92 7.56 -3.01
CA ASN A 251 18.94 6.95 -1.68
C ASN A 251 19.15 5.44 -1.77
N LEU A 252 18.55 4.75 -2.75
CA LEU A 252 18.79 3.32 -2.98
C LEU A 252 20.27 3.01 -3.32
N VAL A 253 20.92 3.85 -4.12
CA VAL A 253 22.36 3.71 -4.41
C VAL A 253 23.20 3.89 -3.14
N ALA A 254 22.88 4.89 -2.32
CA ALA A 254 23.53 5.10 -1.03
C ALA A 254 23.32 3.91 -0.07
N ASP A 255 22.11 3.34 -0.05
CA ASP A 255 21.80 2.13 0.72
C ASP A 255 22.72 0.98 0.28
N ALA A 256 22.91 0.77 -1.03
CA ALA A 256 23.81 -0.26 -1.56
C ALA A 256 25.28 -0.04 -1.16
N GLU A 257 25.76 1.20 -1.19
CA GLU A 257 27.12 1.54 -0.75
C GLU A 257 27.35 1.27 0.75
N LEU A 258 26.33 1.50 1.58
CA LEU A 258 26.38 1.20 3.01
C LEU A 258 26.36 -0.31 3.25
N ILE A 259 25.45 -1.04 2.61
CA ILE A 259 25.31 -2.49 2.78
C ILE A 259 26.57 -3.24 2.34
N ARG A 260 27.27 -2.78 1.30
CA ARG A 260 28.57 -3.35 0.87
C ARG A 260 29.69 -3.21 1.93
N LYS A 261 29.54 -2.32 2.90
CA LYS A 261 30.53 -2.07 3.97
C LYS A 261 30.25 -2.87 5.25
N LEU A 262 29.10 -3.55 5.34
CA LEU A 262 28.67 -4.39 6.47
C LEU A 262 29.19 -5.84 6.35
#